data_AF-A0A9W9BDJ2-F1
#
_entry.id   AF-A0A9W9BDJ2-F1
#
_cell.length_a   1.000
_cell.length_b   1.000
_cell.length_c   1.000
_cell.angle_alpha   90.00
_cell.angle_beta   90.00
_cell.angle_gamma   90.00
#
_symmetry.space_group_name_H-M   'P 1'
#
loop_
_entity.id
_entity.type
_entity.pdbx_description
1 polymer ?
#
loop_
_entity_poly.entity_id
_entity_poly.type
_entity_poly.pdbx_seq_one_letter_code
_entity_poly.pdbx_strand_id
1 'polypeptide(L)'
;MNAAVARQPVGCLKAALRRTRFQRSWQRCMATEAASPSIPRTAFSQRQHMEQQKVAKFQIWPQVPSPRATHPDPMPALKQQEIARLDPTGARTRLFSREHADSAKVGDVLMVTTKAGEPFSGAFIQLRRRGVDTAILLRGQMMKVGVEMWFKIYSPTVTGIDIIWRKPKRARRARLTFMRKPKHDMGSVDNLVSAWKKERYALRSKAKQGGGRQVR
;
A
#
# COMPACT_ATOMS: atom_id res chain seq x y z
N MET A 1 -18.33 -104.09 -31.39
CA MET A 1 -19.75 -104.10 -31.03
C MET A 1 -20.00 -102.93 -30.09
N ASN A 2 -21.07 -102.17 -30.37
CA ASN A 2 -21.44 -100.92 -29.70
C ASN A 2 -21.95 -101.12 -28.27
N ALA A 3 -21.81 -100.05 -27.47
CA ALA A 3 -22.66 -99.55 -26.38
C ALA A 3 -21.78 -99.12 -25.19
N ALA A 4 -22.03 -98.06 -24.42
CA ALA A 4 -22.92 -96.91 -24.50
C ALA A 4 -22.45 -95.94 -23.39
N VAL A 5 -22.78 -94.67 -23.55
CA VAL A 5 -22.48 -93.56 -22.63
C VAL A 5 -23.37 -93.64 -21.37
N ALA A 6 -22.79 -93.38 -20.19
CA ALA A 6 -23.54 -92.91 -19.02
C ALA A 6 -22.81 -91.73 -18.36
N ARG A 7 -23.56 -90.64 -18.20
CA ARG A 7 -23.15 -89.29 -17.76
C ARG A 7 -23.20 -89.19 -16.24
N GLN A 8 -22.26 -88.44 -15.64
CA GLN A 8 -22.43 -87.81 -14.31
C GLN A 8 -21.75 -86.41 -14.27
N PRO A 9 -22.20 -85.50 -13.39
CA PRO A 9 -22.55 -84.14 -13.80
C PRO A 9 -21.46 -83.07 -13.58
N VAL A 10 -21.45 -82.12 -14.50
CA VAL A 10 -20.72 -80.84 -14.51
C VAL A 10 -21.21 -79.91 -13.39
N GLY A 11 -20.84 -80.22 -12.15
CA GLY A 11 -21.44 -79.60 -10.98
C GLY A 11 -20.52 -78.74 -10.10
N CYS A 12 -19.32 -78.32 -10.51
CA CYS A 12 -18.50 -77.47 -9.62
C CYS A 12 -17.33 -76.66 -10.26
N LEU A 13 -17.33 -76.42 -11.58
CA LEU A 13 -16.29 -75.56 -12.19
C LEU A 13 -16.32 -74.11 -11.69
N LYS A 14 -17.48 -73.61 -11.25
CA LYS A 14 -17.60 -72.26 -10.65
C LYS A 14 -16.92 -72.15 -9.27
N ALA A 15 -16.71 -73.25 -8.55
CA ALA A 15 -15.99 -73.24 -7.28
C ALA A 15 -14.46 -73.23 -7.50
N ALA A 16 -13.97 -73.96 -8.49
CA ALA A 16 -12.55 -73.96 -8.87
C ALA A 16 -12.07 -72.58 -9.34
N LEU A 17 -12.87 -71.88 -10.16
CA LEU A 17 -12.53 -70.53 -10.65
C LEU A 17 -12.59 -69.43 -9.59
N ARG A 18 -13.26 -69.66 -8.45
CA ARG A 18 -13.26 -68.68 -7.34
C ARG A 18 -12.00 -68.76 -6.48
N ARG A 19 -11.39 -69.94 -6.33
CA ARG A 19 -10.12 -70.10 -5.59
C ARG A 19 -8.93 -69.45 -6.31
N THR A 20 -8.92 -69.45 -7.64
CA THR A 20 -7.83 -68.81 -8.42
C THR A 20 -7.86 -67.28 -8.38
N ARG A 21 -9.02 -66.66 -8.13
CA ARG A 21 -9.10 -65.19 -7.95
C ARG A 21 -8.54 -64.70 -6.62
N PHE A 22 -8.67 -65.49 -5.54
CA PHE A 22 -8.12 -65.13 -4.22
C PHE A 22 -6.61 -65.37 -4.10
N GLN A 23 -6.01 -66.22 -4.94
CA GLN A 23 -4.54 -66.38 -4.97
C GLN A 23 -3.84 -65.23 -5.71
N ARG A 24 -4.52 -64.54 -6.65
CA ARG A 24 -3.96 -63.36 -7.33
C ARG A 24 -3.88 -62.11 -6.45
N SER A 25 -4.64 -62.03 -5.35
CA SER A 25 -4.57 -60.86 -4.44
C SER A 25 -3.42 -60.95 -3.42
N TRP A 26 -2.77 -62.11 -3.29
CA TRP A 26 -1.63 -62.32 -2.39
C TRP A 26 -0.27 -62.28 -3.08
N GLN A 27 -0.24 -62.15 -4.40
CA GLN A 27 0.91 -61.60 -5.09
C GLN A 27 0.79 -60.08 -5.10
N ARG A 28 0.85 -59.49 -3.90
CA ARG A 28 1.55 -58.20 -3.73
C ARG A 28 3.03 -58.50 -4.02
N CYS A 29 3.34 -58.71 -5.29
CA CYS A 29 4.68 -58.49 -5.78
C CYS A 29 4.98 -57.05 -5.42
N MET A 30 6.06 -56.85 -4.67
CA MET A 30 6.65 -55.53 -4.47
C MET A 30 6.51 -54.76 -5.78
N ALA A 31 5.76 -53.66 -5.77
CA ALA A 31 5.95 -52.65 -6.77
C ALA A 31 7.36 -52.11 -6.51
N THR A 32 8.39 -52.82 -6.99
CA THR A 32 9.60 -52.13 -7.42
C THR A 32 9.06 -51.07 -8.36
N GLU A 33 9.13 -49.81 -7.95
CA GLU A 33 9.10 -48.70 -8.89
C GLU A 33 10.07 -49.13 -9.99
N ALA A 34 9.54 -49.57 -11.13
CA ALA A 34 10.34 -49.57 -12.34
C ALA A 34 10.67 -48.09 -12.46
N ALA A 35 11.91 -47.75 -12.10
CA ALA A 35 12.43 -46.40 -12.21
C ALA A 35 12.03 -45.97 -13.61
N SER A 36 10.98 -45.14 -13.70
CA SER A 36 10.60 -44.54 -14.96
C SER A 36 11.89 -43.88 -15.37
N PRO A 37 12.53 -44.26 -16.50
CA PRO A 37 13.82 -43.71 -16.85
C PRO A 37 13.63 -42.21 -16.69
N SER A 38 14.41 -41.60 -15.79
CA SER A 38 14.24 -40.20 -15.48
C SER A 38 14.57 -39.49 -16.77
N ILE A 39 13.57 -39.27 -17.61
CA ILE A 39 13.73 -38.61 -18.90
C ILE A 39 14.34 -37.29 -18.46
N PRO A 40 15.62 -37.04 -18.78
CA PRO A 40 16.21 -35.79 -18.39
C PRO A 40 15.28 -34.75 -19.00
N ARG A 41 14.76 -33.83 -18.17
CA ARG A 41 13.76 -32.82 -18.57
C ARG A 41 14.25 -31.87 -19.69
N THR A 42 15.39 -32.20 -20.29
CA THR A 42 16.17 -31.52 -21.32
C THR A 42 16.33 -32.34 -22.60
N ALA A 43 15.70 -33.53 -22.73
CA ALA A 43 15.77 -34.31 -23.97
C ALA A 43 14.81 -33.74 -25.03
N PHE A 44 15.27 -32.74 -25.77
CA PHE A 44 14.57 -32.32 -26.98
C PHE A 44 14.47 -33.51 -27.95
N SER A 45 13.29 -33.75 -28.53
CA SER A 45 13.13 -34.78 -29.56
C SER A 45 13.91 -34.41 -30.82
N GLN A 46 14.26 -35.40 -31.65
CA GLN A 46 14.89 -35.12 -32.96
C GLN A 46 14.09 -34.09 -33.78
N ARG A 47 12.76 -34.13 -33.70
CA ARG A 47 11.87 -33.17 -34.36
C ARG A 47 12.05 -31.74 -33.82
N GLN A 48 12.17 -31.59 -32.50
CA GLN A 48 12.44 -30.30 -31.85
C GLN A 48 13.83 -29.76 -32.20
N HIS A 49 14.84 -30.63 -32.33
CA HIS A 49 16.17 -30.24 -32.83
C HIS A 49 16.11 -29.72 -34.27
N MET A 50 15.40 -30.40 -35.16
CA MET A 50 15.22 -29.94 -36.55
C MET A 50 14.47 -28.61 -36.63
N GLU A 51 13.51 -28.38 -35.74
CA GLU A 51 12.77 -27.13 -35.66
C GLU A 51 13.65 -25.97 -35.17
N GLN A 52 14.46 -26.18 -34.12
CA GLN A 52 15.46 -25.21 -33.67
C GLN A 52 16.48 -24.86 -34.77
N GLN A 53 16.95 -25.87 -35.52
CA GLN A 53 17.85 -25.66 -36.67
C GLN A 53 17.20 -24.84 -37.79
N LYS A 54 15.87 -24.91 -37.96
CA LYS A 54 15.14 -24.04 -38.89
C LYS A 54 15.02 -22.63 -38.35
N VAL A 55 14.66 -22.46 -37.08
CA VAL A 55 14.52 -21.15 -36.42
C VAL A 55 15.86 -20.39 -36.42
N ALA A 56 16.98 -21.07 -36.21
CA ALA A 56 18.32 -20.48 -36.23
C ALA A 56 18.74 -19.88 -37.59
N LYS A 57 18.06 -20.23 -38.69
CA LYS A 57 18.31 -19.66 -40.02
C LYS A 57 17.68 -18.29 -40.22
N PHE A 58 16.74 -17.90 -39.36
CA PHE A 58 16.08 -16.60 -39.44
C PHE A 58 16.88 -15.57 -38.63
N GLN A 59 17.13 -14.40 -39.24
CA GLN A 59 17.69 -13.26 -38.52
C GLN A 59 16.63 -12.69 -37.58
N ILE A 60 16.72 -13.04 -36.29
CA ILE A 60 15.87 -12.46 -35.24
C ILE A 60 16.53 -11.16 -34.78
N TRP A 61 15.95 -10.03 -35.18
CA TRP A 61 16.40 -8.73 -34.69
C TRP A 61 16.11 -8.61 -33.19
N PRO A 62 17.06 -8.08 -32.39
CA PRO A 62 16.83 -7.92 -30.96
C PRO A 62 15.70 -6.92 -30.73
N GLN A 63 14.88 -7.20 -29.71
CA GLN A 63 13.89 -6.23 -29.26
C GLN A 63 14.56 -4.94 -28.78
N VAL A 64 13.94 -3.80 -29.08
CA VAL A 64 14.38 -2.50 -28.55
C VAL A 64 14.43 -2.58 -27.02
N PRO A 65 15.51 -2.08 -26.37
CA PRO A 65 15.63 -2.13 -24.92
C PRO A 65 14.43 -1.45 -24.25
N SER A 66 13.72 -2.19 -23.41
CA SER A 66 12.55 -1.66 -22.70
C SER A 66 12.96 -1.00 -21.37
N PRO A 67 12.42 0.19 -21.02
CA PRO A 67 12.66 0.82 -19.72
C PRO A 67 12.21 -0.04 -18.54
N ARG A 68 11.35 -1.04 -18.77
CA ARG A 68 10.90 -1.99 -17.75
C ARG A 68 12.04 -2.84 -17.19
N ALA A 69 13.08 -3.10 -18.00
CA ALA A 69 14.26 -3.82 -17.54
C ALA A 69 15.07 -3.01 -16.52
N THR A 70 15.12 -1.68 -16.66
CA THR A 70 15.83 -0.78 -15.74
C THR A 70 14.95 -0.33 -14.57
N HIS A 71 13.65 -0.12 -14.80
CA HIS A 71 12.68 0.33 -13.81
C HIS A 71 11.45 -0.59 -13.81
N PRO A 72 11.49 -1.70 -13.06
CA PRO A 72 10.35 -2.60 -12.96
C PRO A 72 9.09 -1.95 -12.37
N ASP A 73 9.25 -1.00 -11.41
CA ASP A 73 8.17 -0.18 -10.87
C ASP A 73 8.50 1.32 -10.95
N PRO A 74 7.88 2.08 -11.88
CA PRO A 74 8.10 3.52 -12.01
C PRO A 74 7.33 4.36 -10.97
N MET A 75 6.39 3.77 -10.23
CA MET A 75 5.45 4.53 -9.38
C MET A 75 6.11 5.30 -8.23
N PRO A 76 7.13 4.78 -7.52
CA PRO A 76 7.80 5.52 -6.46
C PRO A 76 8.57 6.73 -7.01
N ALA A 77 9.29 6.55 -8.12
CA ALA A 77 10.02 7.61 -8.79
C ALA A 77 9.09 8.73 -9.26
N LEU A 78 7.96 8.37 -9.90
CA LEU A 78 6.92 9.31 -10.31
C LEU A 78 6.39 10.09 -9.09
N LYS A 79 6.02 9.40 -8.01
CA LYS A 79 5.49 10.05 -6.79
C LYS A 79 6.50 11.03 -6.19
N GLN A 80 7.79 10.70 -6.20
CA GLN A 80 8.84 11.59 -5.71
C GLN A 80 9.01 12.81 -6.61
N GLN A 81 8.97 12.64 -7.93
CA GLN A 81 9.01 13.75 -8.90
C GLN A 81 7.83 14.70 -8.70
N GLU A 82 6.62 14.18 -8.52
CA GLU A 82 5.42 15.01 -8.28
C GLU A 82 5.46 15.72 -6.92
N ILE A 83 5.96 15.07 -5.87
CA ILE A 83 6.17 15.74 -4.57
C ILE A 83 7.19 16.86 -4.71
N ALA A 84 8.33 16.62 -5.38
CA ALA A 84 9.36 17.64 -5.60
C ALA A 84 8.83 18.82 -6.43
N ARG A 85 7.96 18.56 -7.42
CA ARG A 85 7.29 19.58 -8.21
C ARG A 85 6.32 20.43 -7.37
N LEU A 86 5.51 19.79 -6.52
CA LEU A 86 4.46 20.46 -5.74
C LEU A 86 4.97 21.11 -4.45
N ASP A 87 6.08 20.63 -3.89
CA ASP A 87 6.73 21.13 -2.67
C ASP A 87 8.24 21.33 -2.92
N PRO A 88 8.63 22.33 -3.74
CA PRO A 88 10.03 22.54 -4.11
C PRO A 88 10.93 22.90 -2.92
N THR A 89 10.35 23.48 -1.87
CA THR A 89 11.08 23.82 -0.62
C THR A 89 11.18 22.64 0.33
N GLY A 90 10.40 21.58 0.12
CA GLY A 90 10.25 20.47 1.07
C GLY A 90 9.60 20.86 2.40
N ALA A 91 9.09 22.10 2.54
CA ALA A 91 8.59 22.61 3.81
C ALA A 91 7.35 21.85 4.28
N ARG A 92 6.45 21.49 3.35
CA ARG A 92 5.23 20.73 3.67
C ARG A 92 5.55 19.29 4.03
N THR A 93 6.48 18.69 3.29
CA THR A 93 7.01 17.34 3.55
C THR A 93 7.65 17.28 4.93
N ARG A 94 8.47 18.27 5.29
CA ARG A 94 9.10 18.41 6.61
C ARG A 94 8.07 18.58 7.72
N LEU A 95 7.08 19.46 7.51
CA LEU A 95 6.01 19.77 8.46
C LEU A 95 5.21 18.52 8.86
N PHE A 96 5.01 17.58 7.93
CA PHE A 96 4.33 16.31 8.19
C PHE A 96 5.28 15.12 8.14
N SER A 97 6.58 15.28 8.40
CA SER A 97 7.51 14.14 8.49
C SER A 97 7.24 13.29 9.74
N ARG A 98 7.72 12.03 9.76
CA ARG A 98 7.69 11.21 10.99
C ARG A 98 8.92 11.46 11.86
N GLU A 99 10.03 11.74 11.21
CA GLU A 99 11.38 11.81 11.77
C GLU A 99 11.58 13.06 12.63
N HIS A 100 11.05 14.20 12.22
CA HIS A 100 11.26 15.44 12.96
C HIS A 100 10.34 15.56 14.19
N ALA A 101 10.91 16.01 15.30
CA ALA A 101 10.17 16.33 16.53
C ALA A 101 9.20 17.49 16.27
N ASP A 102 9.65 18.51 15.54
CA ASP A 102 8.90 19.75 15.25
C ASP A 102 7.77 19.58 14.25
N SER A 103 7.62 18.41 13.61
CA SER A 103 6.52 18.16 12.67
C SER A 103 5.16 18.30 13.39
N ALA A 104 4.11 18.68 12.67
CA ALA A 104 2.75 18.69 13.18
C ALA A 104 2.31 17.29 13.64
N LYS A 105 1.84 17.18 14.88
CA LYS A 105 1.36 15.92 15.46
C LYS A 105 -0.15 15.96 15.65
N VAL A 106 -0.76 14.78 15.58
CA VAL A 106 -2.20 14.63 15.77
C VAL A 106 -2.61 15.14 17.16
N GLY A 107 -3.61 16.01 17.20
CA GLY A 107 -4.05 16.73 18.39
C GLY A 107 -3.58 18.19 18.47
N ASP A 108 -2.65 18.61 17.61
CA ASP A 108 -2.30 20.03 17.44
C ASP A 108 -3.44 20.79 16.75
N VAL A 109 -3.48 22.11 16.89
CA VAL A 109 -4.41 22.97 16.13
C VAL A 109 -3.66 23.58 14.96
N LEU A 110 -4.18 23.34 13.75
CA LEU A 110 -3.60 23.80 12.51
C LEU A 110 -4.50 24.85 11.86
N MET A 111 -3.89 25.86 11.25
CA MET A 111 -4.54 26.80 10.33
C MET A 111 -4.15 26.44 8.92
N VAL A 112 -5.12 26.20 8.05
CA VAL A 112 -4.91 25.99 6.62
C VAL A 112 -5.40 27.21 5.88
N THR A 113 -4.47 27.91 5.23
CA THR A 113 -4.78 29.04 4.36
C THR A 113 -4.90 28.54 2.95
N THR A 114 -6.06 28.73 2.33
CA THR A 114 -6.31 28.43 0.92
C THR A 114 -6.10 29.66 0.04
N LYS A 115 -5.95 29.48 -1.28
CA LYS A 115 -5.85 30.57 -2.26
C LYS A 115 -7.09 31.44 -2.30
N ALA A 116 -8.25 30.84 -2.07
CA ALA A 116 -9.53 31.51 -2.02
C ALA A 116 -10.26 31.14 -0.73
N GLY A 117 -10.97 32.11 -0.15
CA GLY A 117 -11.77 31.93 1.06
C GLY A 117 -11.04 32.22 2.37
N GLU A 118 -11.77 32.05 3.46
CA GLU A 118 -11.27 32.22 4.82
C GLU A 118 -10.38 31.03 5.23
N PRO A 119 -9.26 31.25 5.93
CA PRO A 119 -8.43 30.16 6.43
C PRO A 119 -9.20 29.27 7.41
N PHE A 120 -9.15 27.96 7.21
CA PHE A 120 -9.80 27.01 8.09
C PHE A 120 -8.88 26.63 9.26
N SER A 121 -9.34 26.84 10.49
CA SER A 121 -8.62 26.47 11.69
C SER A 121 -9.32 25.35 12.43
N GLY A 122 -8.57 24.34 12.87
CA GLY A 122 -9.17 23.21 13.56
C GLY A 122 -8.16 22.27 14.22
N ALA A 123 -8.68 21.45 15.13
CA ALA A 123 -7.96 20.37 15.75
C ALA A 123 -7.60 19.29 14.72
N PHE A 124 -6.34 18.88 14.71
CA PHE A 124 -5.82 17.88 13.79
C PHE A 124 -6.19 16.47 14.25
N ILE A 125 -7.17 15.85 13.60
CA ILE A 125 -7.71 14.54 13.99
C ILE A 125 -6.90 13.38 13.42
N GLN A 126 -6.49 13.48 12.15
CA GLN A 126 -5.91 12.36 11.43
C GLN A 126 -5.07 12.80 10.23
N LEU A 127 -3.95 12.11 10.02
CA LEU A 127 -3.13 12.16 8.81
C LEU A 127 -3.32 10.90 7.96
N ARG A 128 -3.57 11.04 6.66
CA ARG A 128 -3.52 9.97 5.65
C ARG A 128 -2.27 10.15 4.81
N ARG A 129 -1.33 9.21 4.89
CA ARG A 129 -0.10 9.23 4.06
C ARG A 129 -0.32 8.36 2.83
N ARG A 130 -0.40 8.99 1.65
CA ARG A 130 -0.62 8.31 0.36
C ARG A 130 0.24 8.95 -0.74
N GLY A 131 1.52 9.18 -0.46
CA GLY A 131 2.43 9.87 -1.38
C GLY A 131 1.95 11.30 -1.64
N VAL A 132 1.77 11.66 -2.91
CA VAL A 132 1.24 12.96 -3.37
C VAL A 132 -0.17 13.24 -2.82
N ASP A 133 -0.94 12.19 -2.53
CA ASP A 133 -2.31 12.31 -2.04
C ASP A 133 -2.43 12.45 -0.51
N THR A 134 -1.33 12.79 0.15
CA THR A 134 -1.27 12.95 1.60
C THR A 134 -2.25 14.04 2.06
N ALA A 135 -3.07 13.70 3.05
CA ALA A 135 -4.18 14.53 3.47
C ALA A 135 -4.29 14.62 5.00
N ILE A 136 -4.67 15.79 5.51
CA ILE A 136 -4.96 16.05 6.91
C ILE A 136 -6.45 16.26 7.10
N LEU A 137 -6.99 15.72 8.21
CA LEU A 137 -8.36 15.97 8.65
C LEU A 137 -8.32 16.96 9.80
N LEU A 138 -8.96 18.09 9.61
CA LEU A 138 -9.15 19.11 10.63
C LEU A 138 -10.61 19.13 11.06
N ARG A 139 -10.83 19.30 12.36
CA ARG A 139 -12.14 19.53 12.96
C ARG A 139 -12.17 20.90 13.62
N GLY A 140 -13.13 21.72 13.22
CA GLY A 140 -13.42 23.00 13.86
C GLY A 140 -14.90 23.07 14.23
N GLN A 141 -15.30 24.20 14.82
CA GLN A 141 -16.70 24.57 14.93
C GLN A 141 -16.92 25.88 14.20
N MET A 142 -17.93 25.90 13.33
CA MET A 142 -18.44 27.13 12.76
C MET A 142 -19.72 27.47 13.51
N MET A 143 -19.70 28.59 14.23
CA MET A 143 -20.77 28.97 15.16
C MET A 143 -21.01 27.86 16.21
N LYS A 144 -22.06 27.06 16.07
CA LYS A 144 -22.40 25.94 16.98
C LYS A 144 -22.39 24.57 16.30
N VAL A 145 -21.96 24.50 15.04
CA VAL A 145 -21.95 23.28 14.24
C VAL A 145 -20.51 22.81 14.07
N GLY A 146 -20.25 21.54 14.40
CA GLY A 146 -18.94 20.92 14.18
C GLY A 146 -18.71 20.60 12.71
N VAL A 147 -17.64 21.13 12.13
CA VAL A 147 -17.28 20.95 10.72
C VAL A 147 -15.95 20.20 10.62
N GLU A 148 -15.87 19.25 9.70
CA GLU A 148 -14.64 18.52 9.41
C GLU A 148 -14.25 18.66 7.95
N MET A 149 -12.98 18.94 7.68
CA MET A 149 -12.46 19.15 6.33
C MET A 149 -11.19 18.36 6.08
N TRP A 150 -11.11 17.72 4.92
CA TRP A 150 -9.90 17.10 4.41
C TRP A 150 -9.13 18.09 3.54
N PHE A 151 -7.87 18.35 3.90
CA PHE A 151 -6.96 19.13 3.06
C PHE A 151 -5.85 18.25 2.52
N LYS A 152 -5.65 18.32 1.20
CA LYS A 152 -4.50 17.72 0.52
C LYS A 152 -3.30 18.63 0.71
N ILE A 153 -2.26 18.15 1.39
CA ILE A 153 -1.14 19.02 1.78
C ILE A 153 -0.35 19.52 0.56
N TYR A 154 -0.23 18.71 -0.49
CA TYR A 154 0.47 19.08 -1.73
C TYR A 154 -0.44 19.79 -2.74
N SER A 155 -1.69 20.10 -2.38
CA SER A 155 -2.56 20.85 -3.28
C SER A 155 -2.01 22.27 -3.48
N PRO A 156 -1.95 22.77 -4.74
CA PRO A 156 -1.58 24.15 -5.02
C PRO A 156 -2.65 25.13 -4.54
N THR A 157 -3.86 24.68 -4.21
CA THR A 157 -4.92 25.52 -3.63
C THR A 157 -4.65 25.83 -2.16
N VAL A 158 -3.91 24.96 -1.45
CA VAL A 158 -3.45 25.26 -0.10
C VAL A 158 -2.21 26.14 -0.22
N THR A 159 -2.30 27.36 0.29
CA THR A 159 -1.21 28.34 0.28
C THR A 159 -0.21 28.04 1.39
N GLY A 160 -0.71 27.86 2.62
CA GLY A 160 0.11 27.66 3.80
C GLY A 160 -0.60 26.84 4.87
N ILE A 161 0.20 26.14 5.69
CA ILE A 161 -0.27 25.39 6.85
C ILE A 161 0.57 25.80 8.04
N ASP A 162 -0.07 26.47 9.01
CA ASP A 162 0.59 26.95 10.22
C ASP A 162 0.14 26.13 11.43
N ILE A 163 1.07 25.85 12.34
CA ILE A 163 0.75 25.29 13.65
C ILE A 163 0.42 26.47 14.58
N ILE A 164 -0.85 26.58 14.98
CA ILE A 164 -1.32 27.65 15.88
C ILE A 164 -0.99 27.28 17.32
N TRP A 165 -1.32 26.05 17.70
CA TRP A 165 -1.19 25.56 19.06
C TRP A 165 -0.71 24.13 19.05
N ARG A 166 0.28 23.84 19.88
CA ARG A 166 0.80 22.49 20.08
C ARG A 166 0.19 21.88 21.31
N LYS A 167 -0.18 20.61 21.19
CA LYS A 167 -0.66 19.85 22.34
C LYS A 167 0.47 19.62 23.34
N PRO A 168 0.32 19.97 24.63
CA PRO A 168 1.39 19.79 25.63
C PRO A 168 1.86 18.35 25.78
N LYS A 169 0.92 17.39 25.65
CA LYS A 169 1.20 15.95 25.73
C LYS A 169 0.80 15.26 24.44
N ARG A 170 1.75 14.56 23.82
CA ARG A 170 1.51 13.77 22.59
C ARG A 170 0.32 12.81 22.77
N ALA A 171 -0.56 12.80 21.78
CA ALA A 171 -1.69 11.89 21.79
C ALA A 171 -1.22 10.42 21.69
N ARG A 172 -1.86 9.54 22.47
CA ARG A 172 -1.56 8.09 22.48
C ARG A 172 -2.11 7.34 21.25
N ARG A 173 -3.02 7.96 20.50
CA ARG A 173 -3.68 7.36 19.32
C ARG A 173 -3.26 8.11 18.06
N ALA A 174 -3.12 7.37 16.95
CA ALA A 174 -2.83 7.94 15.64
C ALA A 174 -4.03 8.67 14.99
N ARG A 175 -5.25 8.39 15.46
CA ARG A 175 -6.49 9.02 14.99
C ARG A 175 -7.34 9.42 16.21
N LEU A 176 -7.79 10.66 16.26
CA LEU A 176 -8.58 11.20 17.37
C LEU A 176 -10.05 11.36 16.99
N THR A 177 -10.63 10.36 16.34
CA THR A 177 -12.05 10.38 15.92
C THR A 177 -13.02 10.52 17.09
N PHE A 178 -12.59 10.18 18.31
CA PHE A 178 -13.38 10.37 19.53
C PHE A 178 -13.63 11.84 19.87
N MET A 179 -12.87 12.80 19.30
CA MET A 179 -13.09 14.24 19.47
C MET A 179 -14.41 14.74 18.88
N ARG A 180 -15.11 13.89 18.13
CA ARG A 180 -16.49 14.15 17.67
C ARG A 180 -17.52 14.09 18.80
N LYS A 181 -17.18 13.45 19.92
CA LYS A 181 -18.08 13.35 21.08
C LYS A 181 -17.95 14.63 21.92
N PRO A 182 -19.06 15.20 22.43
CA PRO A 182 -19.04 16.47 23.17
C PRO A 182 -18.04 16.51 24.34
N LYS A 183 -17.87 15.40 25.06
CA LYS A 183 -16.91 15.26 26.17
C LYS A 183 -15.45 15.55 25.77
N HIS A 184 -15.09 15.34 24.52
CA HIS A 184 -13.71 15.40 24.02
C HIS A 184 -13.53 16.43 22.91
N ASP A 185 -14.59 17.14 22.55
CA ASP A 185 -14.54 18.14 21.49
C ASP A 185 -13.76 19.35 22.00
N MET A 186 -12.90 19.91 21.15
CA MET A 186 -12.19 21.16 21.47
C MET A 186 -13.11 22.37 21.30
N GLY A 187 -14.19 22.21 20.55
CA GLY A 187 -15.12 23.28 20.24
C GLY A 187 -14.54 24.29 19.24
N SER A 188 -14.94 25.56 19.35
CA SER A 188 -14.33 26.65 18.58
C SER A 188 -12.88 26.88 19.01
N VAL A 189 -12.00 27.04 18.03
CA VAL A 189 -10.56 27.30 18.21
C VAL A 189 -10.20 28.77 17.95
N ASP A 190 -11.19 29.65 17.77
CA ASP A 190 -10.99 31.04 17.35
C ASP A 190 -10.18 31.86 18.37
N ASN A 191 -10.31 31.52 19.65
CA ASN A 191 -9.52 32.14 20.71
C ASN A 191 -8.02 31.84 20.56
N LEU A 192 -7.66 30.62 20.17
CA LEU A 192 -6.27 30.22 19.93
C LEU A 192 -5.72 30.92 18.68
N VAL A 193 -6.53 30.99 17.62
CA VAL A 193 -6.19 31.71 16.38
C VAL A 193 -5.93 33.18 16.68
N SER A 194 -6.80 33.81 17.47
CA SER A 194 -6.70 35.23 17.83
C SER A 194 -5.46 35.51 18.68
N ALA A 195 -5.16 34.66 19.66
CA ALA A 195 -3.96 34.75 20.48
C ALA A 195 -2.68 34.64 19.64
N TRP A 196 -2.62 33.65 18.75
CA TRP A 196 -1.48 33.44 17.84
C TRP A 196 -1.29 34.60 16.87
N LYS A 197 -2.39 35.13 16.29
CA LYS A 197 -2.34 36.33 15.44
C LYS A 197 -1.79 37.52 16.23
N LYS A 198 -2.29 37.76 17.45
CA LYS A 198 -1.82 38.85 18.32
C LYS A 198 -0.33 38.75 18.64
N GLU A 199 0.14 37.55 19.00
CA GLU A 199 1.56 37.27 19.25
C GLU A 199 2.41 37.57 18.01
N ARG A 200 2.00 37.08 16.84
CA ARG A 200 2.71 37.29 15.58
C ARG A 200 2.77 38.76 15.17
N TYR A 201 1.68 39.52 15.36
CA TYR A 201 1.66 40.96 15.10
C TYR A 201 2.56 41.74 16.07
N ALA A 202 2.56 41.39 17.36
CA ALA A 202 3.40 42.03 18.37
C ALA A 202 4.90 41.79 18.12
N LEU A 203 5.28 40.60 17.67
CA LEU A 203 6.67 40.30 17.28
C LEU A 203 7.10 41.11 16.05
N ARG A 204 6.20 41.24 15.06
CA ARG A 204 6.46 42.02 13.85
C ARG A 204 6.64 43.51 14.13
N SER A 205 5.83 44.10 15.01
CA SER A 205 5.95 45.52 15.36
C SER A 205 7.25 45.83 16.10
N LYS A 206 7.68 44.95 17.02
CA LYS A 206 8.96 45.08 17.73
C LYS A 206 10.17 45.00 16.81
N ALA A 207 10.18 44.07 15.85
CA ALA A 207 11.27 43.96 14.87
C ALA A 207 11.42 45.23 14.02
N LYS A 208 10.32 45.88 13.65
CA LYS A 208 10.32 47.13 12.88
C LYS A 208 10.88 48.32 13.67
N GLN A 209 10.66 48.36 14.99
CA GLN A 209 11.21 49.43 15.85
C GLN A 209 12.71 49.26 16.10
N GLY A 210 13.22 48.02 16.21
CA GLY A 210 14.65 47.75 16.43
C GLY A 210 15.56 48.03 15.22
N GLY A 211 15.02 47.92 14.00
CA GLY A 211 15.79 48.13 12.75
C GLY A 211 16.08 49.60 12.40
N GLY A 212 15.55 50.57 13.15
CA GLY A 212 15.77 52.00 12.92
C GLY A 212 16.98 52.61 13.63
N ARG A 213 17.70 51.85 14.46
CA ARG A 213 18.88 52.32 15.19
C ARG A 213 20.16 51.92 14.44
N GLN A 214 20.35 52.45 13.23
CA GLN A 214 21.69 52.50 12.64
C GLN A 214 22.47 53.56 13.40
N VAL A 215 23.43 53.10 14.19
CA VAL A 215 24.46 53.92 14.82
C VAL A 215 25.25 54.57 13.69
N ARG A 216 25.16 55.90 13.60
CA ARG A 216 26.10 56.73 12.86
C ARG A 216 27.38 56.87 13.66
#